data_AF-A0A269XFC9-F1
#
_entry.id   AF-A0A269XFC9-F1
#
_cell.length_a   1.000
_cell.length_b   1.000
_cell.length_c   1.000
_cell.angle_alpha   90.00
_cell.angle_beta   90.00
_cell.angle_gamma   90.00
#
_symmetry.space_group_name_H-M   'P 1'
#
loop_
_entity.id
_entity.type
_entity.pdbx_description
1 polymer ?
#
loop_
_entity_poly.entity_id
_entity_poly.type
_entity_poly.pdbx_seq_one_letter_code
_entity_poly.pdbx_strand_id
1 'polypeptide(L)'
;NDYIVFEGISVNEFTGEQKYNDATTAYRNAVLNAIEFLKTRGFTGEQAYMLLGTAPVQGTVAGIVDVPNACCTIAIPREIFKDDIVPSLEPDE
;
A
#
# COMPACT_ATOMS: atom_id res chain seq x y z
N ASN A 1 -1.51 -18.36 -3.91
CA ASN A 1 -0.99 -17.26 -3.09
C ASN A 1 -1.89 -16.08 -3.28
N ASP A 2 -2.72 -15.81 -2.28
CA ASP A 2 -3.63 -14.66 -2.32
C ASP A 2 -2.95 -13.45 -1.68
N TYR A 3 -3.00 -12.32 -2.36
CA TYR A 3 -2.44 -11.05 -1.91
C TYR A 3 -3.54 -10.01 -1.76
N ILE A 4 -3.36 -9.11 -0.80
CA ILE A 4 -4.01 -7.80 -0.84
C ILE A 4 -3.01 -6.80 -1.42
N VAL A 5 -3.43 -6.05 -2.44
CA VAL A 5 -2.55 -5.17 -3.22
C VAL A 5 -2.99 -3.73 -3.02
N PHE A 6 -2.04 -2.87 -2.69
CA PHE A 6 -2.22 -1.43 -2.58
C PHE A 6 -1.46 -0.72 -3.67
N GLU A 7 -2.02 0.36 -4.19
CA GLU A 7 -1.45 1.17 -5.25
C GLU A 7 -1.11 2.57 -4.74
N GLY A 8 -0.09 3.17 -5.35
CA GLY A 8 0.22 4.58 -5.19
C GLY A 8 0.72 5.19 -6.48
N ILE A 9 0.53 6.51 -6.60
CA ILE A 9 0.89 7.33 -7.75
C ILE A 9 1.87 8.44 -7.36
N SER A 10 2.53 9.06 -8.34
CA SER A 10 3.55 10.12 -8.16
C SER A 10 2.98 11.49 -7.71
N VAL A 11 2.15 11.52 -6.67
CA VAL A 11 1.62 12.76 -6.07
C VAL A 11 2.09 12.85 -4.62
N ASN A 12 2.65 13.98 -4.19
CA ASN A 12 3.11 14.11 -2.82
C ASN A 12 1.95 14.04 -1.81
N GLU A 13 2.08 13.15 -0.84
CA GLU A 13 1.10 12.82 0.19
C GLU A 13 0.78 13.97 1.17
N PHE A 14 1.68 14.95 1.32
CA PHE A 14 1.51 16.07 2.26
C PHE A 14 1.08 17.36 1.57
N THR A 15 1.60 17.62 0.37
CA THR A 15 1.38 18.89 -0.34
C THR A 15 0.38 18.76 -1.49
N GLY A 16 0.07 17.54 -1.94
CA GLY A 16 -0.71 17.29 -3.16
C GLY A 16 0.02 17.65 -4.45
N GLU A 17 1.33 17.95 -4.39
CA GLU A 17 2.13 18.33 -5.55
C GLU A 17 2.31 17.13 -6.49
N GLN A 18 1.93 17.30 -7.76
CA GLN A 18 2.19 16.33 -8.82
C GLN A 18 3.71 16.25 -9.11
N LYS A 19 4.30 15.06 -8.97
CA LYS A 19 5.68 14.76 -9.39
C LYS A 19 5.66 14.13 -10.77
N TYR A 20 6.76 14.28 -11.50
CA TYR A 20 6.90 13.74 -12.85
C TYR A 20 7.53 12.33 -12.81
N ASN A 21 6.72 11.29 -13.07
CA ASN A 21 7.14 9.89 -13.12
C ASN A 21 8.02 9.45 -11.93
N ASP A 22 7.68 9.92 -10.74
CA ASP A 22 8.41 9.60 -9.52
C ASP A 22 7.90 8.29 -8.91
N ALA A 23 8.61 7.20 -9.21
CA ALA A 23 8.33 5.87 -8.66
C ALA A 23 8.57 5.78 -7.14
N THR A 24 9.39 6.67 -6.57
CA THR A 24 9.67 6.70 -5.13
C THR A 24 8.46 7.23 -4.38
N THR A 25 7.91 8.36 -4.81
CA THR A 25 6.65 8.90 -4.27
C THR A 25 5.51 7.93 -4.50
N ALA A 26 5.40 7.33 -5.69
CA ALA A 26 4.38 6.33 -5.98
C ALA A 26 4.45 5.12 -5.02
N TYR A 27 5.63 4.54 -4.83
CA TYR A 27 5.78 3.38 -3.94
C TYR A 27 5.57 3.75 -2.46
N ARG A 28 6.02 4.94 -2.03
CA ARG A 28 5.73 5.45 -0.70
C ARG A 28 4.22 5.56 -0.46
N ASN A 29 3.47 6.10 -1.42
CA ASN A 29 2.02 6.19 -1.32
C ASN A 29 1.35 4.82 -1.23
N ALA A 30 1.81 3.84 -2.00
CA ALA A 30 1.32 2.46 -1.90
C ALA A 30 1.53 1.88 -0.48
N VAL A 31 2.70 2.12 0.10
CA VAL A 31 3.03 1.71 1.48
C VAL A 31 2.18 2.46 2.52
N LEU A 32 1.98 3.76 2.37
CA LEU A 32 1.13 4.56 3.28
C LEU A 32 -0.32 4.10 3.22
N ASN A 33 -0.85 3.81 2.03
CA ASN A 33 -2.19 3.25 1.85
C ASN A 33 -2.32 1.89 2.55
N ALA A 34 -1.31 1.03 2.44
CA ALA A 34 -1.27 -0.24 3.15
C ALA A 34 -1.23 -0.07 4.68
N ILE A 35 -0.47 0.90 5.18
CA ILE A 35 -0.40 1.21 6.62
C ILE A 35 -1.75 1.70 7.14
N GLU A 36 -2.39 2.64 6.44
CA GLU A 36 -3.72 3.15 6.83
C GLU A 36 -4.77 2.04 6.83
N PHE A 37 -4.71 1.12 5.87
CA PHE A 37 -5.55 -0.06 5.89
C PHE A 37 -5.28 -0.97 7.10
N LEU A 38 -4.03 -1.29 7.40
CA LEU A 38 -3.69 -2.14 8.54
C LEU A 38 -4.11 -1.50 9.88
N LYS A 39 -4.11 -0.16 9.97
CA LYS A 39 -4.64 0.55 11.14
C LYS A 39 -6.13 0.30 11.36
N THR A 40 -6.94 0.15 10.31
CA THR A 40 -8.37 -0.21 10.46
C THR A 40 -8.54 -1.64 10.99
N ARG A 41 -7.50 -2.48 10.89
CA ARG A 41 -7.46 -3.85 11.43
C ARG A 41 -6.80 -3.94 12.82
N GLY A 42 -6.63 -2.82 13.50
CA GLY A 42 -6.15 -2.77 14.89
C GLY A 42 -4.64 -2.73 15.06
N PHE A 43 -3.85 -2.61 13.98
CA PHE A 43 -2.41 -2.38 14.08
C PHE A 43 -2.11 -0.92 14.42
N THR A 44 -1.05 -0.65 15.19
CA THR A 44 -0.48 0.71 15.22
C THR A 44 0.26 1.01 13.92
N GLY A 45 0.48 2.29 13.61
CA GLY A 45 1.25 2.68 12.43
C GLY A 45 2.67 2.09 12.43
N GLU A 46 3.31 2.03 13.60
CA GLU A 46 4.64 1.46 13.80
C GLU A 46 4.64 -0.06 13.59
N GLN A 47 3.62 -0.76 14.09
CA GLN A 47 3.48 -2.21 13.86
C GLN A 47 3.29 -2.52 12.39
N ALA A 48 2.41 -1.77 11.70
CA ALA A 48 2.19 -1.91 10.27
C ALA A 48 3.47 -1.63 9.48
N TYR A 49 4.19 -0.55 9.81
CA TYR A 49 5.47 -0.22 9.16
C TYR A 49 6.52 -1.32 9.34
N MET A 50 6.68 -1.83 10.57
CA MET A 50 7.61 -2.93 10.85
C MET A 50 7.21 -4.22 10.13
N LEU A 51 5.91 -4.52 10.03
CA LEU A 51 5.41 -5.67 9.30
C LEU A 51 5.78 -5.56 7.81
N LEU A 52 5.51 -4.43 7.16
CA LEU A 52 5.81 -4.23 5.74
C LEU A 52 7.31 -4.25 5.44
N GLY A 53 8.16 -3.91 6.41
CA GLY A 53 9.61 -3.99 6.27
C GLY A 53 10.22 -5.38 6.49
N THR A 54 9.46 -6.35 7.03
CA THR A 54 9.98 -7.66 7.44
C THR A 54 9.24 -8.85 6.84
N ALA A 55 7.94 -8.73 6.59
CA ALA A 55 7.14 -9.73 5.91
C ALA A 55 7.56 -9.84 4.42
N PRO A 56 7.34 -10.99 3.77
CA PRO A 56 7.68 -11.21 2.37
C PRO A 56 6.67 -10.52 1.43
N VAL A 57 6.54 -9.20 1.55
CA VAL A 57 5.72 -8.35 0.69
C VAL A 57 6.38 -8.18 -0.68
N GLN A 58 5.58 -7.92 -1.72
CA GLN A 58 6.07 -7.69 -3.07
C GLN A 58 5.84 -6.25 -3.48
N GLY A 59 6.93 -5.50 -3.66
CA GLY A 59 6.89 -4.19 -4.30
C GLY A 59 7.07 -4.30 -5.81
N THR A 60 6.18 -3.69 -6.58
CA THR A 60 6.25 -3.72 -8.06
C THR A 60 6.16 -2.30 -8.61
N VAL A 61 7.07 -1.95 -9.53
CA VAL A 61 6.86 -0.82 -10.44
C VAL A 61 5.89 -1.29 -11.52
N ALA A 62 4.62 -0.95 -11.35
CA ALA A 62 3.52 -1.49 -12.17
C ALA A 62 3.40 -0.74 -13.51
N GLY A 63 3.61 0.57 -13.52
CA GLY A 63 3.52 1.41 -14.71
C GLY A 63 4.43 2.63 -14.63
N ILE A 64 5.11 2.95 -15.74
CA ILE A 64 6.00 4.13 -15.85
C ILE A 64 5.72 5.01 -17.07
N VAL A 65 4.76 4.62 -17.90
CA VAL A 65 4.50 5.27 -19.20
C VAL A 65 3.37 6.29 -19.14
N ASP A 66 2.58 6.26 -18.07
CA ASP A 66 1.35 7.06 -17.91
C ASP A 66 1.64 8.45 -17.32
N VAL A 67 2.40 9.25 -18.07
CA VAL A 67 2.76 10.62 -17.69
C VAL A 67 1.51 11.42 -17.27
N PRO A 68 1.52 12.11 -16.11
CA PRO A 68 2.69 12.39 -15.26
C PRO A 68 2.98 11.36 -14.16
N ASN A 69 2.21 10.29 -14.04
CA ASN A 69 2.27 9.37 -12.91
C ASN A 69 3.07 8.12 -13.23
N ALA A 70 4.03 7.79 -12.34
CA ALA A 70 4.41 6.41 -12.15
C ALA A 70 3.37 5.75 -11.22
N CYS A 71 3.12 4.47 -11.45
CA CYS A 71 2.27 3.62 -10.64
C CYS A 71 3.15 2.52 -10.01
N CYS A 72 3.09 2.42 -8.68
CA CYS A 72 3.77 1.39 -7.93
C CYS A 72 2.76 0.68 -7.02
N THR A 73 2.98 -0.60 -6.77
CA THR A 73 2.12 -1.41 -5.90
C THR A 73 2.93 -2.13 -4.83
N ILE A 74 2.28 -2.38 -3.69
CA ILE A 74 2.75 -3.30 -2.65
C ILE A 74 1.71 -4.38 -2.43
N ALA A 75 2.12 -5.64 -2.54
CA ALA A 75 1.26 -6.80 -2.33
C ALA A 75 1.65 -7.50 -1.03
N ILE A 76 0.70 -7.62 -0.10
CA ILE A 76 0.87 -8.30 1.19
C ILE A 76 0.27 -9.70 1.09
N PRO A 77 1.04 -10.78 1.34
CA PRO A 77 0.50 -12.13 1.33
C PRO A 77 -0.52 -12.28 2.47
N ARG A 78 -1.75 -12.70 2.15
CA ARG A 78 -2.82 -12.87 3.15
C ARG A 78 -2.51 -13.94 4.18
N GLU A 79 -1.72 -14.93 3.79
CA GLU A 79 -1.36 -16.10 4.59
C GLU A 79 -0.52 -15.76 5.85
N ILE A 80 0.00 -14.53 5.95
CA ILE A 80 0.74 -14.08 7.15
C ILE A 80 -0.20 -13.68 8.31
N PHE A 81 -1.49 -13.50 8.04
CA PHE A 81 -2.49 -13.11 9.04
C PHE A 81 -3.26 -14.32 9.55
N LYS A 82 -3.64 -14.29 10.84
CA LYS A 82 -4.47 -15.34 11.45
C LYS A 82 -5.95 -15.18 11.10
N ASP A 83 -6.41 -13.94 11.04
CA ASP A 83 -7.79 -13.57 10.77
C ASP A 83 -7.95 -13.09 9.32
N ASP A 84 -9.17 -13.15 8.79
CA ASP A 84 -9.41 -12.63 7.44
C ASP A 84 -9.35 -11.09 7.43
N ILE A 85 -8.36 -10.58 6.71
CA ILE A 85 -8.12 -9.14 6.60
C ILE A 85 -8.82 -8.52 5.38
N VAL A 86 -9.58 -9.26 4.57
CA VAL A 86 -10.23 -8.71 3.38
C VAL A 86 -11.34 -7.73 3.76
N PRO A 87 -11.54 -6.62 3.03
CA PRO A 87 -12.70 -5.74 3.21
C PRO A 87 -14.02 -6.54 3.17
N SER A 88 -14.86 -6.39 4.18
CA SER A 88 -16.25 -6.86 4.13
C SER A 88 -17.08 -5.87 3.31
N LEU A 89 -18.07 -6.39 2.58
CA LEU A 89 -19.08 -5.56 1.90
C LEU A 89 -20.13 -5.04 2.88
N GLU A 90 -20.24 -5.69 4.04
CA GLU A 90 -21.12 -5.26 5.11
C GLU A 90 -20.38 -4.24 5.99
N PRO A 91 -21.00 -3.09 6.30
CA PRO A 91 -20.42 -2.13 7.24
C PRO A 91 -20.24 -2.80 8.61
N ASP A 92 -19.12 -2.50 9.27
CA ASP A 92 -18.88 -2.95 10.65
C ASP A 92 -20.02 -2.44 11.56
N GLU A 93 -20.68 -3.33 12.31
CA GLU A 93 -21.78 -3.01 13.25
C GLU A 93 -21.35 -2.11 14.42
#